data_AF-A0A0E3W3B3-F1
#
_entry.id   AF-A0A0E3W3B3-F1
#
_cell.length_a   1.000
_cell.length_b   1.000
_cell.length_c   1.000
_cell.angle_alpha   90.00
_cell.angle_beta   90.00
_cell.angle_gamma   90.00
#
_symmetry.space_group_name_H-M   'P 1'
#
loop_
_entity.id
_entity.type
_entity.pdbx_description
1 polymer ?
#
loop_
_entity_poly.entity_id
_entity_poly.type
_entity_poly.pdbx_seq_one_letter_code
_entity_poly.pdbx_strand_id
1 'polypeptide(L)'
;MSRVYSYILVWFVLCLTFTCFLATGGKASAEETSPVKHVFLISVGGLNSEGFADTATVNMNYLAGEGVLDRHTMAVRADTLESAETSLLTGAEPTDHKHYTVNDSVEVESIFDVLNKNKRSILVVDGSGGKLQSFAYSNQGYRKIKLTASSKVILEEAYNSFQKSKPFFNYIYVDDCSDVLLRQDQKSYYAAIRKFDIELGEFLKKLQASGVYKESLIIVTSARSSSPSHQVPLIMSGPGVKVNTIISGSMIIDVASTVCQLADLKVPANSRGIPAYTVFNVPTDQKEKMYEDWIKDLKKDRLANWDMNYKLNDELGRTIRQMTDIKEEKQSIFDFAGEREQLIASLKKKLSLERGLWGGVVILMLLGYGAEYIWLRRKFLLFK
;
A
#
# COMPACT_ATOMS: atom_id res chain seq x y z
N MET A 1 -30.23 -76.82 28.83
CA MET A 1 -30.68 -75.41 28.79
C MET A 1 -29.69 -74.40 29.39
N SER A 2 -28.80 -74.73 30.34
CA SER A 2 -27.95 -73.70 30.98
C SER A 2 -26.80 -73.14 30.12
N ARG A 3 -26.27 -73.89 29.14
CA ARG A 3 -25.20 -73.39 28.26
C ARG A 3 -25.66 -72.29 27.29
N VAL A 4 -26.91 -72.34 26.81
CA VAL A 4 -27.44 -71.35 25.84
C VAL A 4 -27.64 -69.98 26.50
N TYR A 5 -28.10 -69.95 27.75
CA TYR A 5 -28.23 -68.71 28.52
C TYR A 5 -26.88 -68.04 28.81
N SER A 6 -25.81 -68.82 28.99
CA SER A 6 -24.47 -68.29 29.22
C SER A 6 -23.90 -67.56 27.99
N TYR A 7 -24.18 -68.06 26.77
CA TYR A 7 -23.72 -67.39 25.54
C TYR A 7 -24.52 -66.13 25.22
N ILE A 8 -25.82 -66.10 25.53
CA ILE A 8 -26.68 -64.92 25.36
C ILE A 8 -26.25 -63.80 26.33
N LEU A 9 -25.90 -64.14 27.57
CA LEU A 9 -25.45 -63.15 28.56
C LEU A 9 -24.09 -62.54 28.20
N VAL A 10 -23.16 -63.36 27.68
CA VAL A 10 -21.85 -62.89 27.20
C VAL A 10 -22.00 -61.99 25.97
N TRP A 11 -22.88 -62.32 25.03
CA TRP A 11 -23.18 -61.47 23.88
C TRP A 11 -23.83 -60.14 24.29
N PHE A 12 -24.73 -60.17 25.28
CA PHE A 12 -25.39 -58.96 25.77
C PHE A 12 -24.40 -58.00 26.46
N VAL A 13 -23.46 -58.55 27.25
CA VAL A 13 -22.39 -57.76 27.88
C VAL A 13 -21.42 -57.20 26.84
N LEU A 14 -21.06 -57.98 25.81
CA LEU A 14 -20.20 -57.51 24.72
C LEU A 14 -20.85 -56.38 23.91
N CYS A 15 -22.15 -56.49 23.60
CA CYS A 15 -22.91 -55.43 22.94
C CYS A 15 -23.07 -54.17 23.81
N LEU A 16 -23.22 -54.30 25.14
CA LEU A 16 -23.27 -53.15 26.05
C LEU A 16 -21.91 -52.44 26.16
N THR A 17 -20.80 -53.18 26.13
CA THR A 17 -19.45 -52.59 26.14
C THR A 17 -19.11 -51.92 24.81
N PHE A 18 -19.59 -52.46 23.68
CA PHE A 18 -19.38 -51.87 22.35
C PHE A 18 -20.20 -50.58 22.14
N THR A 19 -21.38 -50.48 22.75
CA THR A 19 -22.20 -49.25 22.72
C THR A 19 -21.68 -48.17 23.68
N CYS A 20 -21.05 -48.53 24.80
CA CYS A 20 -20.36 -47.55 25.65
C CYS A 20 -19.09 -46.97 25.01
N PHE A 21 -18.38 -47.71 24.16
CA PHE A 21 -17.18 -47.21 23.50
C PHE A 21 -17.48 -46.25 22.33
N LEU A 22 -18.68 -46.29 21.76
CA LEU A 22 -19.13 -45.36 20.72
C LEU A 22 -19.77 -44.08 21.29
N ALA A 23 -20.11 -44.05 22.58
CA ALA A 23 -20.67 -42.89 23.25
C ALA A 23 -19.60 -41.90 23.78
N THR A 24 -18.32 -42.28 23.79
CA THR A 24 -17.20 -41.33 23.91
C THR A 24 -16.86 -40.75 22.55
N GLY A 25 -17.87 -40.21 21.86
CA GLY A 25 -17.62 -39.23 20.83
C GLY A 25 -16.86 -38.09 21.49
N GLY A 26 -15.59 -37.94 21.12
CA GLY A 26 -14.75 -36.86 21.62
C GLY A 26 -15.52 -35.57 21.50
N LYS A 27 -15.86 -34.96 22.64
CA LYS A 27 -16.18 -33.55 22.67
C LYS A 27 -14.97 -32.89 22.04
N ALA A 28 -15.12 -32.41 20.81
CA ALA A 28 -14.22 -31.40 20.27
C ALA A 28 -14.24 -30.30 21.34
N SER A 29 -13.17 -30.23 22.12
CA SER A 29 -12.97 -29.14 23.04
C SER A 29 -13.11 -27.89 22.18
N ALA A 30 -14.11 -27.06 22.46
CA ALA A 30 -14.03 -25.68 22.03
C ALA A 30 -12.69 -25.20 22.59
N GLU A 31 -11.71 -24.96 21.71
CA GLU A 31 -10.48 -24.31 22.12
C GLU A 31 -10.90 -22.96 22.69
N GLU A 32 -10.88 -22.84 24.01
CA GLU A 32 -10.90 -21.55 24.67
C GLU A 32 -9.79 -20.73 24.01
N THR A 33 -10.15 -19.61 23.39
CA THR A 33 -9.23 -18.76 22.65
C THR A 33 -8.15 -18.28 23.62
N SER A 34 -6.98 -18.90 23.58
CA SER A 34 -5.83 -18.46 24.37
C SER A 34 -5.54 -17.00 24.02
N PRO A 35 -5.24 -16.13 25.00
CA PRO A 35 -4.90 -14.75 24.71
C PRO A 35 -3.60 -14.69 23.88
N VAL A 36 -3.56 -13.77 22.91
CA VAL A 36 -2.36 -13.48 22.13
C VAL A 36 -1.29 -12.91 23.07
N LYS A 37 -0.12 -13.56 23.16
CA LYS A 37 1.01 -13.08 23.99
C LYS A 37 2.08 -12.38 23.19
N HIS A 38 2.25 -12.79 21.93
CA HIS A 38 3.22 -12.21 21.02
C HIS A 38 2.58 -11.99 19.66
N VAL A 39 2.96 -10.91 18.98
CA VAL A 39 2.59 -10.62 17.60
C VAL A 39 3.86 -10.49 16.78
N PHE A 40 3.93 -11.19 15.66
CA PHE A 40 4.99 -11.07 14.66
C PHE A 40 4.35 -10.59 13.36
N LEU A 41 4.52 -9.30 13.05
CA LEU A 41 4.12 -8.71 11.78
C LEU A 41 5.35 -8.65 10.88
N ILE A 42 5.38 -9.50 9.86
CA ILE A 42 6.46 -9.62 8.89
C ILE A 42 6.00 -8.97 7.57
N SER A 43 6.55 -7.79 7.28
CA SER A 43 6.31 -7.06 6.02
C SER A 43 7.44 -7.33 5.05
N VAL A 44 7.11 -7.86 3.86
CA VAL A 44 8.06 -8.33 2.85
C VAL A 44 8.04 -7.38 1.66
N GLY A 45 9.02 -6.47 1.62
CA GLY A 45 9.25 -5.56 0.50
C GLY A 45 9.35 -6.30 -0.82
N GLY A 46 8.49 -5.92 -1.77
CA GLY A 46 8.47 -6.45 -3.12
C GLY A 46 7.56 -7.65 -3.33
N LEU A 47 6.97 -8.23 -2.28
CA LEU A 47 6.01 -9.33 -2.41
C LEU A 47 4.71 -8.85 -3.08
N ASN A 48 4.17 -9.65 -4.00
CA ASN A 48 2.89 -9.42 -4.67
C ASN A 48 2.11 -10.74 -4.82
N SER A 49 0.84 -10.64 -5.21
CA SER A 49 -0.07 -11.80 -5.28
C SER A 49 0.32 -12.80 -6.36
N GLU A 50 0.78 -12.30 -7.51
CA GLU A 50 1.21 -13.11 -8.65
C GLU A 50 2.47 -13.90 -8.32
N GLY A 51 3.46 -13.24 -7.71
CA GLY A 51 4.68 -13.88 -7.23
C GLY A 51 4.42 -14.92 -6.16
N PHE A 52 3.47 -14.67 -5.27
CA PHE A 52 3.03 -15.66 -4.28
C PHE A 52 2.35 -16.88 -4.93
N ALA A 53 1.50 -16.66 -5.95
CA ALA A 53 0.77 -17.72 -6.64
C ALA A 53 1.66 -18.58 -7.57
N ASP A 54 2.61 -17.94 -8.26
CA ASP A 54 3.46 -18.59 -9.26
C ASP A 54 4.74 -19.23 -8.67
N THR A 55 5.04 -18.93 -7.40
CA THR A 55 6.21 -19.48 -6.70
C THR A 55 5.80 -20.60 -5.75
N ALA A 56 6.62 -21.65 -5.66
CA ALA A 56 6.45 -22.69 -4.64
C ALA A 56 6.76 -22.14 -3.22
N THR A 57 5.72 -21.70 -2.53
CA THR A 57 5.74 -21.05 -1.21
C THR A 57 5.26 -22.00 -0.11
N VAL A 58 6.05 -23.04 0.19
CA VAL A 58 5.63 -24.15 1.06
C VAL A 58 5.36 -23.69 2.48
N ASN A 59 6.20 -22.83 3.05
CA ASN A 59 6.11 -22.42 4.45
C ASN A 59 5.03 -21.35 4.66
N MET A 60 4.86 -20.42 3.71
CA MET A 60 3.74 -19.48 3.72
C MET A 60 2.40 -20.22 3.55
N ASN A 61 2.32 -21.22 2.65
CA ASN A 61 1.11 -22.04 2.52
C ASN A 61 0.85 -22.91 3.77
N TYR A 62 1.90 -23.40 4.43
CA TYR A 62 1.77 -24.07 5.73
C TYR A 62 1.15 -23.13 6.78
N LEU A 63 1.67 -21.91 6.89
CA LEU A 63 1.15 -20.90 7.81
C LEU A 63 -0.32 -20.55 7.50
N ALA A 64 -0.66 -20.43 6.22
CA ALA A 64 -2.04 -20.24 5.75
C ALA A 64 -2.95 -21.42 6.10
N GLY A 65 -2.47 -22.66 6.00
CA GLY A 65 -3.23 -23.85 6.39
C GLY A 65 -3.54 -23.90 7.89
N GLU A 66 -2.66 -23.36 8.73
CA GLU A 66 -2.89 -23.21 10.17
C GLU A 66 -3.71 -21.96 10.53
N GLY A 67 -4.05 -21.13 9.56
CA GLY A 67 -4.68 -19.84 9.79
C GLY A 67 -5.61 -19.40 8.67
N VAL A 68 -5.49 -18.14 8.29
CA VAL A 68 -6.27 -17.47 7.25
C VAL A 68 -5.35 -16.96 6.14
N LEU A 69 -5.83 -17.06 4.90
CA LEU A 69 -5.19 -16.51 3.71
C LEU A 69 -6.17 -15.64 2.93
N ASP A 70 -5.80 -14.39 2.70
CA ASP A 70 -6.31 -13.60 1.58
C ASP A 70 -5.22 -13.55 0.49
N ARG A 71 -5.53 -14.06 -0.70
CA ARG A 71 -4.58 -14.08 -1.81
C ARG A 71 -4.45 -12.72 -2.51
N HIS A 72 -5.44 -11.86 -2.36
CA HIS A 72 -5.62 -10.65 -3.16
C HIS A 72 -5.95 -9.44 -2.27
N THR A 73 -5.21 -9.28 -1.17
CA THR A 73 -5.37 -8.12 -0.30
C THR A 73 -4.93 -6.87 -1.04
N MET A 74 -5.75 -5.81 -0.99
CA MET A 74 -5.41 -4.53 -1.61
C MET A 74 -4.28 -3.86 -0.83
N ALA A 75 -3.13 -3.66 -1.47
CA ALA A 75 -2.02 -2.90 -0.92
C ALA A 75 -2.25 -1.40 -1.07
N VAL A 76 -1.58 -0.61 -0.23
CA VAL A 76 -1.64 0.86 -0.33
C VAL A 76 -0.86 1.32 -1.56
N ARG A 77 -1.42 2.32 -2.24
CA ARG A 77 -0.75 3.03 -3.32
C ARG A 77 0.07 4.17 -2.73
N ALA A 78 1.34 3.88 -2.48
CA ALA A 78 2.30 4.85 -1.97
C ALA A 78 3.56 4.87 -2.85
N ASP A 79 4.13 6.06 -3.01
CA ASP A 79 5.32 6.29 -3.83
C ASP A 79 6.61 5.79 -3.16
N THR A 80 6.61 5.73 -1.82
CA THR A 80 7.77 5.36 -1.02
C THR A 80 7.47 4.17 -0.11
N LEU A 81 8.53 3.52 0.35
CA LEU A 81 8.43 2.43 1.32
C LEU A 81 7.87 2.96 2.65
N GLU A 82 8.46 4.05 3.13
CA GLU A 82 8.17 4.71 4.39
C GLU A 82 6.68 5.00 4.49
N SER A 83 6.11 5.54 3.41
CA SER A 83 4.69 5.85 3.33
C SER A 83 3.83 4.59 3.38
N ALA A 84 4.14 3.57 2.59
CA ALA A 84 3.39 2.31 2.58
C ALA A 84 3.40 1.62 3.95
N GLU A 85 4.58 1.42 4.55
CA GLU A 85 4.70 0.76 5.86
C GLU A 85 4.00 1.58 6.95
N THR A 86 4.00 2.91 6.85
CA THR A 86 3.21 3.76 7.76
C THR A 86 1.73 3.50 7.63
N SER A 87 1.21 3.33 6.41
CA SER A 87 -0.20 2.98 6.20
C SER A 87 -0.55 1.62 6.79
N LEU A 88 0.33 0.62 6.65
CA LEU A 88 0.17 -0.70 7.30
C LEU A 88 0.11 -0.59 8.84
N LEU A 89 0.94 0.28 9.44
CA LEU A 89 1.08 0.41 10.89
C LEU A 89 0.04 1.33 11.54
N THR A 90 -0.52 2.28 10.79
CA THR A 90 -1.54 3.22 11.26
C THR A 90 -2.96 2.81 10.87
N GLY A 91 -3.07 2.03 9.79
CA GLY A 91 -4.33 1.78 9.10
C GLY A 91 -4.94 3.04 8.47
N ALA A 92 -4.13 4.06 8.21
CA ALA A 92 -4.52 5.31 7.57
C ALA A 92 -3.85 5.45 6.19
N GLU A 93 -4.41 6.25 5.30
CA GLU A 93 -3.85 6.48 3.96
C GLU A 93 -2.67 7.47 4.00
N PRO A 94 -1.80 7.50 2.97
CA PRO A 94 -0.68 8.45 2.86
C PRO A 94 -1.06 9.92 3.09
N THR A 95 -2.24 10.33 2.61
CA THR A 95 -2.76 11.69 2.77
C THR A 95 -3.12 12.04 4.22
N ASP A 96 -3.46 11.03 5.03
CA ASP A 96 -3.88 11.23 6.42
C ASP A 96 -2.66 11.28 7.35
N HIS A 97 -1.71 10.36 7.18
CA HIS A 97 -0.54 10.28 8.06
C HIS A 97 0.62 11.20 7.66
N LYS A 98 0.62 11.72 6.42
CA LYS A 98 1.60 12.66 5.84
C LYS A 98 3.07 12.28 5.99
N HIS A 99 3.33 10.99 6.16
CA HIS A 99 4.68 10.44 6.24
C HIS A 99 5.05 9.89 4.87
N TYR A 100 5.81 10.67 4.09
CA TYR A 100 6.21 10.30 2.74
C TYR A 100 7.68 9.85 2.69
N THR A 101 8.51 10.33 3.62
CA THR A 101 9.93 10.05 3.69
C THR A 101 10.38 9.89 5.14
N VAL A 102 11.58 9.34 5.34
CA VAL A 102 12.17 9.15 6.67
C VAL A 102 12.25 10.43 7.53
N ASN A 103 12.26 11.62 6.91
CA ASN A 103 12.37 12.90 7.61
C ASN A 103 11.02 13.45 8.10
N ASP A 104 9.92 12.89 7.62
CA ASP A 104 8.59 13.37 7.97
C ASP A 104 8.18 12.80 9.34
N SER A 105 7.46 13.57 10.14
CA SER A 105 6.80 13.04 11.34
C SER A 105 5.51 12.34 10.97
N VAL A 106 5.20 11.22 11.62
CA VAL A 106 3.88 10.58 11.50
C VAL A 106 2.87 11.44 12.27
N GLU A 107 1.89 12.03 11.58
CA GLU A 107 0.91 12.96 12.18
C GLU A 107 -0.27 12.26 12.87
N VAL A 108 -0.39 10.94 12.70
CA VAL A 108 -1.51 10.15 13.22
C VAL A 108 -1.04 9.06 14.18
N GLU A 109 -1.96 8.57 15.00
CA GLU A 109 -1.69 7.45 15.89
C GLU A 109 -1.40 6.17 15.11
N SER A 110 -0.28 5.51 15.45
CA SER A 110 0.09 4.18 14.95
C SER A 110 -0.26 3.07 15.95
N ILE A 111 -0.17 1.81 15.50
CA ILE A 111 -0.23 0.66 16.40
C ILE A 111 0.85 0.73 17.50
N PHE A 112 2.02 1.30 17.22
CA PHE A 112 3.07 1.48 18.21
C PHE A 112 2.66 2.45 19.31
N ASP A 113 1.94 3.52 18.98
CA ASP A 113 1.41 4.46 19.97
C ASP A 113 0.35 3.80 20.87
N VAL A 114 -0.56 3.01 20.27
CA VAL A 114 -1.54 2.21 21.02
C VAL A 114 -0.84 1.24 21.97
N LEU A 115 0.20 0.54 21.50
CA LEU A 115 0.97 -0.41 22.30
C LEU A 115 1.70 0.29 23.46
N ASN A 116 2.33 1.43 23.21
CA ASN A 116 2.99 2.24 24.23
C ASN A 116 2.00 2.75 25.29
N LYS A 117 0.83 3.25 24.88
CA LYS A 117 -0.25 3.67 25.79
C LYS A 117 -0.72 2.53 26.71
N ASN A 118 -0.69 1.30 26.21
CA ASN A 118 -1.06 0.10 26.95
C ASN A 118 0.15 -0.62 27.59
N LYS A 119 1.33 0.02 27.66
CA LYS A 119 2.57 -0.50 28.26
C LYS A 119 2.99 -1.86 27.70
N ARG A 120 2.73 -2.10 26.41
CA ARG A 120 3.17 -3.30 25.68
C ARG A 120 4.56 -3.07 25.10
N SER A 121 5.43 -4.07 25.24
CA SER A 121 6.79 -4.03 24.70
C SER A 121 6.82 -4.21 23.19
N ILE A 122 7.70 -3.46 22.52
CA ILE A 122 7.79 -3.39 21.06
C ILE A 122 9.23 -3.68 20.64
N LEU A 123 9.39 -4.48 19.58
CA LEU A 123 10.63 -4.69 18.85
C LEU A 123 10.39 -4.35 17.38
N VAL A 124 11.28 -3.55 16.81
CA VAL A 124 11.29 -3.20 15.39
C VAL A 124 12.61 -3.63 14.80
N VAL A 125 12.56 -4.52 13.80
CA VAL A 125 13.73 -4.99 13.06
C VAL A 125 13.61 -4.46 11.63
N ASP A 126 14.47 -3.49 11.32
CA ASP A 126 14.39 -2.70 10.10
C ASP A 126 15.43 -3.19 9.08
N GLY A 127 14.98 -3.97 8.10
CA GLY A 127 15.76 -4.40 6.93
C GLY A 127 15.97 -3.33 5.85
N SER A 128 15.33 -2.15 5.95
CA SER A 128 15.34 -1.12 4.89
C SER A 128 16.61 -0.26 4.86
N GLY A 129 17.56 -0.51 5.76
CA GLY A 129 18.73 0.37 5.92
C GLY A 129 18.44 1.65 6.72
N GLY A 130 17.34 1.70 7.48
CA GLY A 130 17.00 2.81 8.38
C GLY A 130 15.90 3.75 7.88
N LYS A 131 15.17 3.38 6.83
CA LYS A 131 14.04 4.19 6.33
C LYS A 131 12.87 4.20 7.31
N LEU A 132 12.79 3.21 8.19
CA LEU A 132 11.73 3.10 9.22
C LEU A 132 12.19 3.66 10.58
N GLN A 133 13.23 4.49 10.59
CA GLN A 133 13.77 5.08 11.82
C GLN A 133 12.79 6.03 12.52
N SER A 134 11.81 6.58 11.80
CA SER A 134 10.68 7.34 12.36
C SER A 134 9.91 6.55 13.43
N PHE A 135 9.88 5.21 13.32
CA PHE A 135 9.22 4.31 14.26
C PHE A 135 10.12 3.81 15.41
N ALA A 136 11.34 4.33 15.53
CA ALA A 136 12.22 3.95 16.64
C ALA A 136 11.72 4.48 18.00
N TYR A 137 10.85 5.51 18.03
CA TYR A 137 10.20 6.12 19.20
C TYR A 137 11.01 6.10 20.50
N SER A 138 12.18 6.74 20.58
CA SER A 138 13.04 6.75 21.80
C SER A 138 13.32 5.37 22.44
N ASN A 139 13.03 4.28 21.73
CA ASN A 139 12.84 2.94 22.29
C ASN A 139 14.08 2.10 22.06
N GLN A 140 14.53 1.39 23.09
CA GLN A 140 15.69 0.48 22.99
C GLN A 140 15.40 -0.76 22.11
N GLY A 141 14.16 -0.94 21.65
CA GLY A 141 13.70 -2.05 20.83
C GLY A 141 13.92 -1.89 19.32
N TYR A 142 14.48 -0.79 18.82
CA TYR A 142 14.75 -0.63 17.38
C TYR A 142 16.10 -1.26 16.97
N ARG A 143 16.11 -2.04 15.89
CA ARG A 143 17.29 -2.71 15.33
C ARG A 143 17.40 -2.37 13.85
N LYS A 144 18.36 -1.49 13.54
CA LYS A 144 18.70 -1.15 12.16
C LYS A 144 19.59 -2.21 11.55
N ILE A 145 19.15 -2.81 10.45
CA ILE A 145 19.94 -3.75 9.66
C ILE A 145 20.36 -3.07 8.36
N LYS A 146 21.51 -3.47 7.80
CA LYS A 146 21.98 -2.97 6.51
C LYS A 146 21.02 -3.41 5.40
N LEU A 147 20.77 -2.52 4.44
CA LEU A 147 19.91 -2.77 3.29
C LEU A 147 20.29 -4.03 2.48
N THR A 148 21.58 -4.39 2.46
CA THR A 148 22.09 -5.55 1.72
C THR A 148 22.03 -6.86 2.51
N ALA A 149 21.46 -6.86 3.72
CA ALA A 149 21.33 -8.07 4.51
C ALA A 149 20.24 -8.97 3.91
N SER A 150 20.49 -10.28 3.88
CA SER A 150 19.47 -11.24 3.42
C SER A 150 18.37 -11.41 4.45
N SER A 151 17.21 -11.92 4.01
CA SER A 151 16.08 -12.20 4.88
C SER A 151 16.44 -13.12 6.06
N LYS A 152 17.39 -14.06 5.87
CA LYS A 152 17.94 -14.91 6.94
C LYS A 152 18.54 -14.09 8.08
N VAL A 153 19.39 -13.11 7.76
CA VAL A 153 20.06 -12.29 8.77
C VAL A 153 19.04 -11.45 9.53
N ILE A 154 18.05 -10.91 8.82
CA ILE A 154 16.98 -10.10 9.41
C ILE A 154 16.10 -10.94 10.35
N LEU A 155 15.65 -12.12 9.90
CA LEU A 155 14.82 -13.03 10.71
C LEU A 155 15.60 -13.64 11.89
N GLU A 156 16.90 -13.89 11.72
CA GLU A 156 17.78 -14.33 12.81
C GLU A 156 17.96 -13.25 13.88
N GLU A 157 18.22 -12.01 13.47
CA GLU A 157 18.33 -10.90 14.41
C GLU A 157 16.98 -10.65 15.11
N ALA A 158 15.86 -10.78 14.41
CA ALA A 158 14.54 -10.69 14.99
C ALA A 158 14.31 -11.75 16.07
N TYR A 159 14.64 -13.01 15.79
CA TYR A 159 14.53 -14.08 16.78
C TYR A 159 15.48 -13.86 17.97
N ASN A 160 16.73 -13.47 17.72
CA ASN A 160 17.73 -13.25 18.78
C ASN A 160 17.35 -12.07 19.68
N SER A 161 16.88 -10.97 19.11
CA SER A 161 16.39 -9.81 19.87
C SER A 161 15.10 -10.15 20.61
N PHE A 162 14.19 -10.91 20.00
CA PHE A 162 12.98 -11.41 20.66
C PHE A 162 13.30 -12.28 21.88
N GLN A 163 14.26 -13.22 21.80
CA GLN A 163 14.62 -14.07 22.94
C GLN A 163 15.17 -13.30 24.14
N LYS A 164 15.81 -12.14 23.91
CA LYS A 164 16.38 -11.30 24.99
C LYS A 164 15.31 -10.56 25.79
N SER A 165 14.26 -10.06 25.15
CA SER A 165 13.27 -9.17 25.78
C SER A 165 11.82 -9.68 25.76
N LYS A 166 11.53 -10.75 25.01
CA LYS A 166 10.21 -11.33 24.77
C LYS A 166 9.11 -10.27 24.57
N PRO A 167 9.29 -9.35 23.61
CA PRO A 167 8.36 -8.25 23.39
C PRO A 167 6.98 -8.76 22.97
N PHE A 168 5.94 -8.00 23.31
CA PHE A 168 4.58 -8.30 22.90
C PHE A 168 4.40 -8.13 21.38
N PHE A 169 4.92 -7.04 20.79
CA PHE A 169 4.77 -6.77 19.37
C PHE A 169 6.14 -6.72 18.67
N ASN A 170 6.28 -7.48 17.59
CA ASN A 170 7.50 -7.61 16.80
C ASN A 170 7.16 -7.23 15.37
N TYR A 171 7.69 -6.10 14.93
CA TYR A 171 7.60 -5.67 13.55
C TYR A 171 8.90 -5.97 12.83
N ILE A 172 8.84 -6.73 11.74
CA ILE A 172 9.99 -7.20 10.99
C ILE A 172 9.79 -6.79 9.53
N TYR A 173 10.65 -5.91 9.05
CA TYR A 173 10.65 -5.50 7.65
C TYR A 173 11.80 -6.16 6.89
N VAL A 174 11.50 -6.80 5.76
CA VAL A 174 12.43 -7.57 4.93
C VAL A 174 12.41 -7.03 3.50
N ASP A 175 13.54 -6.60 2.93
CA ASP A 175 13.59 -5.98 1.59
C ASP A 175 14.08 -6.91 0.46
N ASP A 176 14.13 -8.23 0.69
CA ASP A 176 14.79 -9.18 -0.22
C ASP A 176 14.17 -9.24 -1.64
N CYS A 177 12.88 -8.95 -1.80
CA CYS A 177 12.21 -9.07 -3.11
C CYS A 177 12.19 -7.75 -3.90
N SER A 178 12.35 -6.58 -3.26
CA SER A 178 12.27 -5.29 -3.95
C SER A 178 13.45 -5.03 -4.88
N ASP A 179 14.69 -5.26 -4.41
CA ASP A 179 15.92 -4.98 -5.19
C ASP A 179 15.96 -5.84 -6.47
N VAL A 180 15.56 -7.10 -6.37
CA VAL A 180 15.55 -8.01 -7.52
C VAL A 180 14.53 -7.59 -8.57
N LEU A 181 13.37 -7.08 -8.14
CA LEU A 181 12.37 -6.55 -9.05
C LEU A 181 12.83 -5.28 -9.77
N LEU A 182 13.56 -4.39 -9.09
CA LEU A 182 14.12 -3.19 -9.72
C LEU A 182 15.06 -3.53 -10.88
N ARG A 183 15.69 -4.71 -10.85
CA ARG A 183 16.56 -5.24 -11.91
C ARG A 183 15.78 -5.90 -13.06
N GLN A 184 14.46 -5.98 -12.98
CA GLN A 184 13.53 -6.53 -13.99
C GLN A 184 13.80 -8.00 -14.37
N ASP A 185 14.37 -8.80 -13.46
CA ASP A 185 14.59 -10.23 -13.67
C ASP A 185 13.52 -11.07 -12.96
N GLN A 186 12.52 -11.52 -13.73
CA GLN A 186 11.39 -12.30 -13.22
C GLN A 186 11.81 -13.65 -12.61
N LYS A 187 12.82 -14.32 -13.18
CA LYS A 187 13.30 -15.60 -12.65
C LYS A 187 14.00 -15.41 -11.31
N SER A 188 14.85 -14.39 -11.21
CA SER A 188 15.48 -14.04 -9.94
C SER A 188 14.47 -13.57 -8.91
N TYR A 189 13.40 -12.87 -9.33
CA TYR A 189 12.32 -12.44 -8.44
C TYR A 189 11.61 -13.64 -7.79
N TYR A 190 11.17 -14.63 -8.57
CA TYR A 190 10.57 -15.85 -8.00
C TYR A 190 11.55 -16.65 -7.13
N ALA A 191 12.85 -16.63 -7.48
CA ALA A 191 13.89 -17.23 -6.63
C ALA A 191 14.03 -16.49 -5.29
N ALA A 192 13.90 -15.17 -5.26
CA ALA A 192 13.92 -14.37 -4.05
C ALA A 192 12.72 -14.69 -3.14
N ILE A 193 11.51 -14.79 -3.69
CA ILE A 193 10.31 -15.21 -2.94
C ILE A 193 10.50 -16.62 -2.35
N ARG A 194 10.99 -17.56 -3.16
CA ARG A 194 11.27 -18.94 -2.69
C ARG A 194 12.32 -18.96 -1.57
N LYS A 195 13.35 -18.14 -1.69
CA LYS A 195 14.40 -18.01 -0.67
C LYS A 195 13.82 -17.46 0.63
N PHE A 196 13.03 -16.39 0.55
CA PHE A 196 12.32 -15.85 1.72
C PHE A 196 11.42 -16.91 2.37
N ASP A 197 10.65 -17.68 1.58
CA ASP A 197 9.79 -18.75 2.10
C ASP A 197 10.58 -19.80 2.90
N ILE A 198 11.75 -20.23 2.40
CA ILE A 198 12.62 -21.17 3.11
C ILE A 198 13.10 -20.59 4.45
N GLU A 199 13.51 -19.33 4.44
CA GLU A 199 14.05 -18.64 5.62
C GLU A 199 12.96 -18.32 6.65
N LEU A 200 11.74 -18.02 6.19
CA LEU A 200 10.54 -17.98 7.03
C LEU A 200 10.31 -19.34 7.69
N GLY A 201 10.42 -20.44 6.95
CA GLY A 201 10.31 -21.80 7.50
C GLY A 201 11.32 -22.08 8.63
N GLU A 202 12.57 -21.64 8.49
CA GLU A 202 13.57 -21.74 9.56
C GLU A 202 13.19 -20.90 10.78
N PHE A 203 12.66 -19.69 10.57
CA PHE A 203 12.19 -18.82 11.65
C PHE A 203 11.00 -19.43 12.41
N LEU A 204 9.98 -19.94 11.70
CA LEU A 204 8.83 -20.61 12.32
C LEU A 204 9.25 -21.83 13.14
N LYS A 205 10.19 -22.65 12.63
CA LYS A 205 10.75 -23.78 13.39
C LYS A 205 11.43 -23.34 14.70
N LYS A 206 12.14 -22.22 14.71
CA LYS A 206 12.75 -21.66 15.93
C LYS A 206 11.67 -21.20 16.94
N LEU A 207 10.59 -20.58 16.48
CA LEU A 207 9.44 -20.23 17.33
C LEU A 207 8.75 -21.47 17.90
N GLN A 208 8.61 -22.54 17.10
CA GLN A 208 8.05 -23.81 17.56
C GLN A 208 8.93 -24.47 18.61
N ALA A 209 10.25 -24.55 18.37
CA ALA A 209 11.21 -25.14 19.30
C ALA A 209 11.32 -24.39 20.64
N SER A 210 11.08 -23.07 20.65
CA SER A 210 11.06 -22.26 21.86
C SER A 210 9.70 -22.23 22.58
N GLY A 211 8.69 -22.91 22.05
CA GLY A 211 7.36 -23.03 22.65
C GLY A 211 6.46 -21.79 22.52
N VAL A 212 6.92 -20.72 21.87
CA VAL A 212 6.16 -19.46 21.74
C VAL A 212 5.22 -19.46 20.53
N TYR A 213 5.40 -20.39 19.58
CA TYR A 213 4.63 -20.43 18.32
C TYR A 213 3.11 -20.41 18.55
N LYS A 214 2.60 -21.28 19.42
CA LYS A 214 1.16 -21.42 19.67
C LYS A 214 0.52 -20.24 20.41
N GLU A 215 1.33 -19.42 21.08
CA GLU A 215 0.88 -18.21 21.79
C GLU A 215 1.14 -16.92 20.98
N SER A 216 1.60 -17.08 19.73
CA SER A 216 1.96 -15.99 18.84
C SER A 216 0.95 -15.82 17.70
N LEU A 217 0.55 -14.57 17.45
CA LEU A 217 -0.09 -14.16 16.20
C LEU A 217 0.99 -13.83 15.18
N ILE A 218 1.08 -14.61 14.11
CA ILE A 218 2.07 -14.46 13.04
C ILE A 218 1.34 -13.97 11.80
N ILE A 219 1.83 -12.86 11.24
CA ILE A 219 1.26 -12.19 10.09
C ILE A 219 2.37 -12.00 9.07
N VAL A 220 2.12 -12.43 7.83
CA VAL A 220 3.03 -12.27 6.70
C VAL A 220 2.28 -11.55 5.58
N THR A 221 2.79 -10.41 5.15
CA THR A 221 2.20 -9.61 4.08
C THR A 221 3.22 -8.61 3.51
N SER A 222 2.77 -7.64 2.72
CA SER A 222 3.56 -6.50 2.24
C SER A 222 2.69 -5.24 2.24
N ALA A 223 3.22 -4.12 2.73
CA ALA A 223 2.48 -2.86 2.72
C ALA A 223 2.19 -2.33 1.28
N ARG A 224 3.13 -2.60 0.36
CA ARG A 224 3.09 -2.13 -1.03
C ARG A 224 3.19 -3.32 -1.97
N SER A 225 2.33 -3.36 -2.97
CA SER A 225 2.49 -4.33 -4.06
C SER A 225 3.53 -3.84 -5.06
N SER A 226 4.26 -4.80 -5.58
CA SER A 226 5.25 -4.60 -6.63
C SER A 226 4.68 -4.86 -8.03
N SER A 227 3.41 -5.30 -8.11
CA SER A 227 2.63 -5.55 -9.32
C SER A 227 1.65 -4.39 -9.61
N PRO A 228 1.32 -4.12 -10.90
CA PRO A 228 0.24 -3.20 -11.29
C PRO A 228 -1.15 -3.57 -10.77
N SER A 229 -1.36 -4.83 -10.32
CA SER A 229 -2.62 -5.25 -9.70
C SER A 229 -2.87 -4.58 -8.34
N HIS A 230 -1.82 -4.03 -7.72
CA HIS A 230 -1.85 -3.47 -6.37
C HIS A 230 -2.29 -4.47 -5.29
N GLN A 231 -2.09 -5.77 -5.54
CA GLN A 231 -2.50 -6.83 -4.60
C GLN A 231 -1.31 -7.55 -3.99
N VAL A 232 -1.45 -7.96 -2.74
CA VAL A 232 -0.48 -8.73 -1.94
C VAL A 232 -1.18 -9.90 -1.23
N PRO A 233 -0.45 -10.98 -0.89
CA PRO A 233 -0.98 -11.97 0.03
C PRO A 233 -1.03 -11.39 1.46
N LEU A 234 -2.08 -11.74 2.20
CA LEU A 234 -2.17 -11.56 3.65
C LEU A 234 -2.39 -12.91 4.29
N ILE A 235 -1.42 -13.33 5.12
CA ILE A 235 -1.49 -14.57 5.87
C ILE A 235 -1.51 -14.21 7.35
N MET A 236 -2.48 -14.74 8.10
CA MET A 236 -2.59 -14.56 9.54
C MET A 236 -2.79 -15.92 10.21
N SER A 237 -2.00 -16.25 11.22
CA SER A 237 -2.13 -17.51 11.97
C SER A 237 -1.80 -17.28 13.44
N GLY A 238 -2.57 -17.88 14.34
CA GLY A 238 -2.35 -17.75 15.78
C GLY A 238 -3.65 -17.76 16.59
N PRO A 239 -3.57 -17.44 17.89
CA PRO A 239 -4.73 -17.46 18.77
C PRO A 239 -5.82 -16.49 18.31
N GLY A 240 -7.08 -16.94 18.33
CA GLY A 240 -8.24 -16.15 17.92
C GLY A 240 -8.45 -16.04 16.40
N VAL A 241 -7.58 -16.66 15.59
CA VAL A 241 -7.71 -16.71 14.12
C VAL A 241 -8.35 -18.03 13.68
N LYS A 242 -9.20 -18.01 12.65
CA LYS A 242 -9.74 -19.24 12.05
C LYS A 242 -8.63 -20.07 11.43
N VAL A 243 -8.83 -21.38 11.35
CA VAL A 243 -7.86 -22.31 10.76
C VAL A 243 -8.31 -22.70 9.35
N ASN A 244 -7.34 -22.90 8.44
CA ASN A 244 -7.54 -23.35 7.07
C ASN A 244 -8.65 -22.61 6.31
N THR A 245 -8.69 -21.27 6.43
CA THR A 245 -9.76 -20.45 5.86
C THR A 245 -9.21 -19.49 4.81
N ILE A 246 -9.84 -19.45 3.64
CA ILE A 246 -9.54 -18.45 2.62
C ILE A 246 -10.57 -17.32 2.73
N ILE A 247 -10.08 -16.08 2.82
CA ILE A 247 -10.92 -14.87 2.84
C ILE A 247 -10.62 -14.01 1.61
N SER A 248 -11.40 -12.95 1.45
CA SER A 248 -11.24 -11.97 0.39
C SER A 248 -11.75 -10.60 0.83
N GLY A 249 -11.35 -9.57 0.09
CA GLY A 249 -11.82 -8.20 0.30
C GLY A 249 -11.10 -7.45 1.42
N SER A 250 -9.93 -7.95 1.84
CA SER A 250 -9.09 -7.27 2.83
C SER A 250 -8.27 -6.16 2.17
N MET A 251 -7.97 -5.12 2.93
CA MET A 251 -6.99 -4.09 2.58
C MET A 251 -5.84 -4.11 3.59
N ILE A 252 -4.67 -3.66 3.18
CA ILE A 252 -3.49 -3.69 4.06
C ILE A 252 -3.65 -2.75 5.28
N ILE A 253 -4.44 -1.68 5.13
CA ILE A 253 -4.79 -0.77 6.22
C ILE A 253 -5.67 -1.43 7.28
N ASP A 254 -6.32 -2.56 6.97
CA ASP A 254 -7.14 -3.33 7.91
C ASP A 254 -6.29 -4.11 8.91
N VAL A 255 -5.00 -4.35 8.62
CA VAL A 255 -4.12 -5.18 9.45
C VAL A 255 -3.93 -4.55 10.84
N ALA A 256 -3.68 -3.25 10.93
CA ALA A 256 -3.50 -2.57 12.22
C ALA A 256 -4.74 -2.72 13.13
N SER A 257 -5.94 -2.51 12.56
CA SER A 257 -7.19 -2.61 13.32
C SER A 257 -7.54 -4.07 13.68
N THR A 258 -7.26 -5.01 12.77
CA THR A 258 -7.42 -6.46 13.01
C THR A 258 -6.51 -6.95 14.14
N VAL A 259 -5.24 -6.55 14.14
CA VAL A 259 -4.30 -6.90 15.22
C VAL A 259 -4.75 -6.31 16.54
N CYS A 260 -5.18 -5.04 16.56
CA CYS A 260 -5.66 -4.41 17.78
C CYS A 260 -6.85 -5.18 18.36
N GLN A 261 -7.82 -5.58 17.54
CA GLN A 261 -8.94 -6.38 18.02
C GLN A 261 -8.52 -7.77 18.54
N LEU A 262 -7.64 -8.49 17.85
CA LEU A 262 -7.12 -9.79 18.32
C LEU A 262 -6.33 -9.69 19.62
N ALA A 263 -5.70 -8.53 19.86
CA ALA A 263 -4.92 -8.24 21.05
C ALA A 263 -5.74 -7.59 22.19
N ASP A 264 -7.06 -7.41 22.02
CA ASP A 264 -7.94 -6.66 22.93
C ASP A 264 -7.42 -5.24 23.21
N LEU A 265 -7.00 -4.55 22.14
CA LEU A 265 -6.50 -3.18 22.15
C LEU A 265 -7.46 -2.27 21.35
N LYS A 266 -7.45 -0.98 21.70
CA LYS A 266 -8.16 0.03 20.92
C LYS A 266 -7.50 0.20 19.56
N VAL A 267 -8.30 0.29 18.51
CA VAL A 267 -7.84 0.64 17.16
C VAL A 267 -7.23 2.05 17.17
N PRO A 268 -6.14 2.32 16.42
CA PRO A 268 -5.58 3.67 16.32
C PRO A 268 -6.63 4.70 15.88
N ALA A 269 -6.64 5.88 16.49
CA ALA A 269 -7.74 6.85 16.39
C ALA A 269 -8.05 7.29 14.96
N ASN A 270 -7.04 7.42 14.11
CA ASN A 270 -7.15 7.85 12.72
C ASN A 270 -7.20 6.68 11.73
N SER A 271 -7.26 5.44 12.22
CA SER A 271 -7.34 4.26 11.38
C SER A 271 -8.65 4.28 10.58
N ARG A 272 -8.52 4.15 9.26
CA ARG A 272 -9.62 3.93 8.33
C ARG A 272 -9.88 2.45 8.06
N GLY A 273 -8.89 1.60 8.35
CA GLY A 273 -8.98 0.16 8.13
C GLY A 273 -10.09 -0.50 8.94
N ILE A 274 -10.91 -1.31 8.27
CA ILE A 274 -11.97 -2.08 8.90
C ILE A 274 -11.38 -3.41 9.34
N PRO A 275 -11.46 -3.79 10.62
CA PRO A 275 -10.98 -5.09 11.07
C PRO A 275 -11.50 -6.21 10.17
N ALA A 276 -10.62 -7.12 9.77
CA ALA A 276 -10.98 -8.26 8.95
C ALA A 276 -11.77 -9.27 9.79
N TYR A 277 -13.05 -8.97 10.06
CA TYR A 277 -13.95 -9.76 10.92
C TYR A 277 -14.06 -11.23 10.49
N THR A 278 -13.82 -11.50 9.21
CA THR A 278 -13.79 -12.86 8.66
C THR A 278 -12.62 -13.70 9.20
N VAL A 279 -11.55 -13.08 9.70
CA VAL A 279 -10.38 -13.73 10.32
C VAL A 279 -10.70 -14.32 11.69
N PHE A 280 -11.59 -13.68 12.45
CA PHE A 280 -11.80 -14.00 13.86
C PHE A 280 -12.52 -15.33 14.06
N ASN A 281 -11.95 -16.19 14.92
CA ASN A 281 -12.59 -17.41 15.40
C ASN A 281 -13.50 -17.08 16.59
N VAL A 282 -14.69 -16.59 16.29
CA VAL A 282 -15.66 -16.14 17.30
C VAL A 282 -16.69 -17.23 17.62
N PRO A 283 -16.98 -17.50 18.91
CA PRO A 283 -18.07 -18.37 19.34
C PRO A 283 -19.43 -17.98 18.74
N THR A 284 -20.31 -18.96 18.52
CA THR A 284 -21.58 -18.74 17.81
C THR A 284 -22.49 -17.69 18.45
N ASP A 285 -22.48 -17.59 19.78
CA ASP A 285 -23.22 -16.60 20.58
C ASP A 285 -22.73 -15.16 20.39
N GLN A 286 -21.47 -14.97 19.97
CA GLN A 286 -20.88 -13.64 19.76
C GLN A 286 -20.88 -13.21 18.29
N LYS A 287 -21.27 -14.09 17.35
CA LYS A 287 -21.28 -13.79 15.92
C LYS A 287 -22.23 -12.66 15.54
N GLU A 288 -23.41 -12.61 16.16
CA GLU A 288 -24.39 -11.57 15.87
C GLU A 288 -23.84 -10.18 16.19
N LYS A 289 -23.27 -10.01 17.39
CA LYS A 289 -22.57 -8.79 17.79
C LYS A 289 -21.43 -8.43 16.84
N MET A 290 -20.60 -9.41 16.46
CA MET A 290 -19.52 -9.20 15.50
C MET A 290 -20.06 -8.69 14.15
N TYR A 291 -21.18 -9.21 13.66
CA TYR A 291 -21.81 -8.72 12.44
C TYR A 291 -22.39 -7.31 12.59
N GLU A 292 -22.97 -6.98 13.74
CA GLU A 292 -23.43 -5.62 14.04
C GLU A 292 -22.28 -4.61 14.03
N ASP A 293 -21.17 -4.94 14.69
CA ASP A 293 -19.95 -4.12 14.72
C ASP A 293 -19.38 -3.98 13.30
N TRP A 294 -19.33 -5.06 12.53
CA TRP A 294 -18.90 -5.00 11.13
C TRP A 294 -19.79 -4.11 10.27
N ILE A 295 -21.12 -4.26 10.37
CA ILE A 295 -22.08 -3.41 9.64
C ILE A 295 -21.92 -1.94 10.02
N LYS A 296 -21.66 -1.65 11.30
CA LYS A 296 -21.43 -0.29 11.79
C LYS A 296 -20.17 0.32 11.18
N ASP A 297 -19.07 -0.43 11.16
CA ASP A 297 -17.81 0.03 10.57
C ASP A 297 -17.94 0.23 9.05
N LEU A 298 -18.59 -0.70 8.33
CA LEU A 298 -18.88 -0.55 6.90
C LEU A 298 -19.73 0.68 6.59
N LYS A 299 -20.74 0.97 7.42
CA LYS A 299 -21.57 2.19 7.26
C LYS A 299 -20.74 3.46 7.50
N LYS A 300 -19.88 3.45 8.52
CA LYS A 300 -18.98 4.58 8.84
C LYS A 300 -18.02 4.85 7.68
N ASP A 301 -17.34 3.82 7.18
CA ASP A 301 -16.40 3.97 6.06
C ASP A 301 -17.12 4.37 4.77
N ARG A 302 -18.29 3.79 4.47
CA ARG A 302 -19.11 4.21 3.33
C ARG A 302 -19.39 5.70 3.36
N LEU A 303 -19.81 6.25 4.50
CA LEU A 303 -20.08 7.69 4.61
C LEU A 303 -18.81 8.52 4.41
N ALA A 304 -17.68 8.10 5.00
CA ALA A 304 -16.40 8.78 4.82
C ALA A 304 -15.93 8.78 3.34
N ASN A 305 -16.10 7.67 2.64
CA ASN A 305 -15.77 7.55 1.22
C ASN A 305 -16.65 8.43 0.34
N TRP A 306 -17.96 8.53 0.63
CA TRP A 306 -18.85 9.43 -0.10
C TRP A 306 -18.51 10.90 0.16
N ASP A 307 -18.21 11.29 1.40
CA ASP A 307 -17.75 12.65 1.73
C ASP A 307 -16.48 13.01 0.95
N MET A 308 -15.50 12.11 0.92
CA MET A 308 -14.26 12.31 0.14
C MET A 308 -14.54 12.39 -1.36
N ASN A 309 -15.42 11.52 -1.89
CA ASN A 309 -15.80 11.54 -3.30
C ASN A 309 -16.44 12.87 -3.69
N TYR A 310 -17.32 13.42 -2.85
CA TYR A 310 -17.93 14.72 -3.10
C TYR A 310 -16.91 15.86 -3.08
N LYS A 311 -15.95 15.85 -2.15
CA LYS A 311 -14.85 16.84 -2.12
C LYS A 311 -14.01 16.78 -3.39
N LEU A 312 -13.60 15.58 -3.82
CA LEU A 312 -12.82 15.38 -5.04
C LEU A 312 -13.59 15.84 -6.28
N ASN A 313 -14.90 15.58 -6.37
CA ASN A 313 -15.72 16.05 -7.49
C ASN A 313 -15.83 17.58 -7.52
N ASP A 314 -15.95 18.25 -6.37
CA ASP A 314 -15.96 19.71 -6.32
C ASP A 314 -14.60 20.30 -6.72
N GLU A 315 -13.49 19.74 -6.22
CA GLU A 315 -12.13 20.14 -6.62
C GLU A 315 -11.87 19.94 -8.11
N LEU A 316 -12.29 18.80 -8.66
CA LEU A 316 -12.22 18.52 -10.08
C LEU A 316 -13.04 19.54 -10.88
N GLY A 317 -14.26 19.85 -10.44
CA GLY A 317 -15.11 20.86 -11.05
C GLY A 317 -14.48 22.25 -11.06
N ARG A 318 -13.85 22.65 -9.94
CA ARG A 318 -13.11 23.93 -9.84
C ARG A 318 -11.91 23.95 -10.79
N THR A 319 -11.15 22.87 -10.84
CA THR A 319 -9.98 22.74 -11.72
C THR A 319 -10.37 22.81 -13.19
N ILE A 320 -11.47 22.16 -13.57
CA ILE A 320 -12.00 22.23 -14.94
C ILE A 320 -12.39 23.66 -15.31
N ARG A 321 -13.07 24.41 -14.42
CA ARG A 321 -13.41 25.82 -14.67
C ARG A 321 -12.16 26.67 -14.86
N GLN A 322 -11.18 26.55 -13.97
CA GLN A 322 -9.91 27.27 -14.09
C GLN A 322 -9.18 26.95 -15.41
N MET A 323 -9.15 25.68 -15.82
CA MET A 323 -8.56 25.28 -17.08
C MET A 323 -9.31 25.87 -18.29
N THR A 324 -10.64 25.95 -18.24
CA THR A 324 -11.45 26.60 -19.28
C THR A 324 -11.17 28.09 -19.34
N ASP A 325 -11.15 28.79 -18.20
CA ASP A 325 -10.87 30.23 -18.14
C ASP A 325 -9.46 30.54 -18.69
N ILE A 326 -8.45 29.75 -18.33
CA ILE A 326 -7.08 29.87 -18.87
C ILE A 326 -7.07 29.63 -20.39
N LYS A 327 -7.87 28.69 -20.90
CA LYS A 327 -7.97 28.41 -22.33
C LYS A 327 -8.63 29.57 -23.08
N GLU A 328 -9.69 30.14 -22.54
CA GLU A 328 -10.37 31.32 -23.09
C GLU A 328 -9.45 32.54 -23.08
N GLU A 329 -8.73 32.78 -21.98
CA GLU A 329 -7.75 33.85 -21.88
C GLU A 329 -6.63 33.68 -22.91
N LYS A 330 -6.07 32.46 -23.04
CA LYS A 330 -5.08 32.17 -24.09
C LYS A 330 -5.60 32.45 -25.48
N GLN A 331 -6.83 32.02 -25.79
CA GLN A 331 -7.45 32.30 -27.09
C GLN A 331 -7.60 33.81 -27.33
N SER A 332 -8.06 34.56 -26.32
CA SER A 332 -8.19 36.01 -26.42
C SER A 332 -6.84 36.72 -26.65
N ILE A 333 -5.76 36.23 -26.04
CA ILE A 333 -4.40 36.74 -26.26
C ILE A 333 -3.95 36.44 -27.69
N PHE A 334 -4.21 35.24 -28.21
CA PHE A 334 -3.90 34.90 -29.60
C PHE A 334 -4.68 35.76 -30.59
N ASP A 335 -5.97 35.97 -30.36
CA ASP A 335 -6.82 36.81 -31.21
C ASP A 335 -6.32 38.26 -31.20
N PHE A 336 -6.02 38.82 -30.01
CA PHE A 336 -5.47 40.17 -29.87
C PHE A 336 -4.09 40.34 -30.54
N ALA A 337 -3.23 39.33 -30.45
CA ALA A 337 -1.94 39.32 -31.14
C ALA A 337 -2.14 39.32 -32.67
N GLY A 338 -3.08 38.51 -33.17
CA GLY A 338 -3.45 38.47 -34.59
C GLY A 338 -3.99 39.81 -35.10
N GLU A 339 -4.87 40.48 -34.35
CA GLU A 339 -5.36 41.82 -34.70
C GLU A 339 -4.22 42.84 -34.79
N ARG A 340 -3.28 42.81 -33.83
CA ARG A 340 -2.10 43.69 -33.85
C ARG A 340 -1.21 43.41 -35.05
N GLU A 341 -1.01 42.15 -35.41
CA GLU A 341 -0.21 41.78 -36.58
C GLU A 341 -0.86 42.28 -37.88
N GLN A 342 -2.18 42.16 -38.00
CA GLN A 342 -2.94 42.73 -39.13
C GLN A 342 -2.85 44.26 -39.19
N LEU A 343 -2.93 44.94 -38.05
CA LEU A 343 -2.73 46.39 -37.97
C LEU A 343 -1.32 46.78 -38.40
N ILE A 344 -0.29 46.08 -37.92
CA ILE A 344 1.11 46.32 -38.32
C ILE A 344 1.28 46.09 -39.83
N ALA A 345 0.70 45.03 -40.38
CA ALA A 345 0.74 44.75 -41.81
C ALA A 345 0.06 45.87 -42.64
N SER A 346 -1.10 46.36 -42.19
CA SER A 346 -1.82 47.43 -42.89
C SER A 346 -1.06 48.77 -42.83
N LEU A 347 -0.46 49.10 -41.69
CA LEU A 347 0.41 50.27 -41.53
C LEU A 347 1.67 50.18 -42.40
N LYS A 348 2.32 49.01 -42.44
CA LYS A 348 3.47 48.77 -43.34
C LYS A 348 3.10 48.95 -44.81
N LYS A 349 1.92 48.49 -45.22
CA LYS A 349 1.42 48.65 -46.60
C LYS A 349 1.14 50.13 -46.94
N LYS A 350 0.55 50.89 -46.02
CA LYS A 350 0.37 52.34 -46.19
C LYS A 350 1.73 53.06 -46.31
N LEU A 351 2.66 52.75 -45.41
CA LEU A 351 4.01 53.30 -45.46
C LEU A 351 4.75 52.96 -46.75
N SER A 352 4.62 51.73 -47.27
CA SER A 352 5.25 51.37 -48.55
C SER A 352 4.63 52.13 -49.73
N LEU A 353 3.31 52.35 -49.69
CA LEU A 353 2.59 53.08 -50.73
C LEU A 353 2.95 54.57 -50.72
N GLU A 354 3.05 55.20 -49.55
CA GLU A 354 3.54 56.57 -49.40
C GLU A 354 4.99 56.72 -49.85
N ARG A 355 5.87 55.77 -49.48
CA ARG A 355 7.26 55.74 -49.98
C ARG A 355 7.33 55.59 -51.49
N GLY A 356 6.46 54.76 -52.08
CA GLY A 356 6.33 54.61 -53.53
C GLY A 356 5.89 55.90 -54.21
N LEU A 357 4.90 56.61 -53.64
CA LEU A 357 4.45 57.92 -54.12
C LEU A 357 5.58 58.96 -54.06
N TRP A 358 6.28 59.08 -52.93
CA TRP A 358 7.43 59.97 -52.79
C TRP A 358 8.56 59.63 -53.77
N GLY A 359 8.88 58.34 -53.93
CA GLY A 359 9.85 57.87 -54.92
C GLY A 359 9.42 58.26 -56.35
N GLY A 360 8.13 58.12 -56.67
CA GLY A 360 7.55 58.57 -57.93
C GLY A 360 7.69 60.07 -58.15
N VAL A 361 7.41 60.90 -57.13
CA VAL A 361 7.60 62.36 -57.19
C VAL A 361 9.07 62.73 -57.44
N VAL A 362 10.00 62.07 -56.75
CA VAL A 362 11.44 62.30 -56.95
C VAL A 362 11.88 61.93 -58.36
N ILE A 363 11.41 60.80 -58.89
CA ILE A 363 11.68 60.40 -60.28
C ILE A 363 11.10 61.42 -61.26
N LEU A 364 9.90 61.92 -61.02
CA LEU A 364 9.24 62.92 -61.86
C LEU A 364 10.00 64.26 -61.84
N MET A 365 10.49 64.69 -60.67
CA MET A 365 11.39 65.85 -60.56
C MET A 365 12.69 65.63 -61.32
N LEU A 366 13.33 64.46 -61.18
CA LEU A 366 14.58 64.15 -61.90
C LEU A 366 14.38 64.10 -63.43
N LEU A 367 13.26 63.54 -63.89
CA LEU A 367 12.88 63.56 -65.31
C LEU A 367 12.61 64.98 -65.80
N GLY A 368 11.93 65.81 -64.99
CA GLY A 368 11.74 67.23 -65.27
C GLY A 368 13.08 67.97 -65.40
N TYR A 369 13.99 67.76 -64.45
CA TYR A 369 15.33 68.35 -64.47
C TYR A 369 16.16 67.88 -65.67
N GLY A 370 16.05 66.59 -66.03
CA GLY A 370 16.68 66.04 -67.23
C GLY A 370 16.11 66.63 -68.52
N ALA A 371 14.79 66.84 -68.60
CA ALA A 371 14.16 67.49 -69.73
C ALA A 371 14.57 68.96 -69.85
N GLU A 372 14.64 69.70 -68.73
CA GLU A 372 15.19 71.04 -68.68
C GLU A 372 16.66 71.08 -69.10
N TYR A 373 17.48 70.14 -68.64
CA TYR A 373 18.88 70.01 -69.06
C TYR A 373 19.02 69.77 -70.57
N ILE A 374 18.21 68.87 -71.14
CA ILE A 374 18.18 68.60 -72.58
C ILE A 374 17.71 69.84 -73.36
N TRP A 375 16.71 70.57 -72.86
CA TRP A 375 16.20 71.78 -73.48
C TRP A 375 17.21 72.94 -73.44
N LEU A 376 17.84 73.17 -72.28
CA LEU A 376 18.92 74.15 -72.10
C LEU A 376 20.13 73.82 -72.98
N ARG A 377 20.52 72.55 -73.08
CA ARG A 377 21.60 72.07 -73.97
C ARG A 377 21.29 72.32 -75.46
N ARG A 378 20.02 72.24 -75.87
CA ARG A 378 19.61 72.53 -77.26
C ARG A 378 19.56 74.03 -77.56
N LYS A 379 19.29 74.87 -76.56
CA LYS A 379 19.04 76.32 -76.74
C LYS A 379 20.28 77.19 -76.50
N PHE A 380 21.21 76.75 -75.66
CA PHE A 380 22.46 77.45 -75.38
C PHE A 380 23.66 76.53 -75.68
N LEU A 381 24.36 76.82 -76.79
CA LEU A 381 25.66 76.24 -77.14
C LEU A 381 26.75 76.80 -76.21
N LEU A 382 26.72 76.42 -74.93
CA LEU A 382 27.82 76.67 -74.00
C LEU A 382 27.97 75.44 -73.11
N PHE A 383 28.82 74.52 -73.55
CA PHE A 383 29.97 73.96 -72.83
C PHE A 383 30.50 72.76 -73.64
N LYS A 384 31.77 72.86 -74.02
CA LYS A 384 32.59 71.79 -74.60
C LYS A 384 33.07 70.88 -73.47
#